data_AF-A0A964C3D9-F1
#
_entry.id   AF-A0A964C3D9-F1
#
_cell.length_a   1.000
_cell.length_b   1.000
_cell.length_c   1.000
_cell.angle_alpha   90.00
_cell.angle_beta   90.00
_cell.angle_gamma   90.00
#
_symmetry.space_group_name_H-M   'P 1'
#
loop_
_entity.id
_entity.type
_entity.pdbx_description
1 polymer ?
#
loop_
_entity_poly.entity_id
_entity_poly.type
_entity_poly.pdbx_seq_one_letter_code
_entity_poly.pdbx_strand_id
1 'polypeptide(L)'
;MSFISFNLPVKRLVRSLIPVCFCALMFVSNAFPAFAVTSSPTKGEDKLLGIEKEAQKAVLKNPMSLEETQEKASKGPNEVQGDADLEKMKNPSNTKATSFEQQVKKAVSKIKD
;
A
#
# COMPACT_ATOMS: atom_id res chain seq x y z
N MET A 1 -2.72 -58.46 -18.38
CA MET A 1 -2.78 -57.05 -17.94
C MET A 1 -4.14 -56.84 -17.28
N SER A 2 -4.18 -56.64 -15.96
CA SER A 2 -5.44 -56.39 -15.24
C SER A 2 -5.64 -54.89 -15.14
N PHE A 3 -6.72 -54.38 -15.74
CA PHE A 3 -7.11 -52.98 -15.62
C PHE A 3 -7.85 -52.80 -14.30
N ILE A 4 -7.29 -51.99 -13.41
CA ILE A 4 -7.92 -51.61 -12.15
C ILE A 4 -9.17 -50.80 -12.48
N SER A 5 -10.34 -51.37 -12.28
CA SER A 5 -11.61 -50.67 -12.42
C SER A 5 -11.82 -49.77 -11.20
N PHE A 6 -11.53 -48.48 -11.36
CA PHE A 6 -11.83 -47.46 -10.35
C PHE A 6 -13.33 -47.19 -10.29
N ASN A 7 -14.05 -47.95 -9.48
CA ASN A 7 -15.43 -47.62 -9.13
C ASN A 7 -15.42 -46.62 -7.96
N LEU A 8 -14.97 -45.38 -8.23
CA LEU A 8 -14.94 -44.31 -7.23
C LEU A 8 -16.38 -43.83 -6.98
N PRO A 9 -16.91 -43.92 -5.75
CA PRO A 9 -18.22 -43.36 -5.44
C PRO A 9 -18.13 -41.84 -5.56
N VAL A 10 -18.57 -41.29 -6.69
CA VAL A 10 -18.51 -39.87 -7.06
C VAL A 10 -18.98 -38.97 -5.91
N LYS A 11 -19.99 -39.40 -5.15
CA LYS A 11 -20.51 -38.70 -3.97
C LYS A 11 -19.49 -38.52 -2.84
N ARG A 12 -18.63 -39.51 -2.57
CA ARG A 12 -17.57 -39.40 -1.55
C ARG A 12 -16.41 -38.55 -2.07
N LEU A 13 -16.08 -38.65 -3.36
CA LEU A 13 -15.03 -37.84 -3.98
C LEU A 13 -15.39 -36.35 -3.93
N VAL A 14 -16.62 -36.00 -4.32
CA VAL A 14 -17.11 -34.60 -4.29
C VAL A 14 -17.15 -34.06 -2.87
N ARG A 15 -17.58 -34.88 -1.88
CA ARG A 15 -17.64 -34.46 -0.48
C ARG A 15 -16.27 -34.16 0.13
N SER A 16 -15.20 -34.79 -0.38
CA SER A 16 -13.82 -34.52 0.04
C SER A 16 -13.12 -33.47 -0.81
N LEU A 17 -13.46 -33.33 -2.08
CA LEU A 17 -12.81 -32.38 -3.00
C LEU A 17 -13.14 -30.92 -2.66
N ILE A 18 -14.39 -30.63 -2.33
CA ILE A 18 -14.86 -29.28 -1.98
C ILE A 18 -14.03 -28.67 -0.83
N PRO A 19 -13.92 -29.30 0.36
CA PRO A 19 -13.13 -28.74 1.45
C PRO A 19 -11.64 -28.61 1.11
N VAL A 20 -11.06 -29.55 0.33
CA VAL A 20 -9.67 -29.44 -0.14
C VAL A 20 -9.48 -28.21 -1.02
N CYS A 21 -10.40 -27.93 -1.94
CA CYS A 21 -10.37 -26.73 -2.77
C CYS A 21 -10.49 -25.45 -1.93
N PHE A 22 -11.36 -25.43 -0.93
CA PHE A 22 -11.46 -24.28 -0.01
C PHE A 22 -10.20 -24.09 0.82
N CYS A 23 -9.60 -25.16 1.34
CA CYS A 23 -8.32 -25.09 2.06
C CYS A 23 -7.19 -24.59 1.14
N ALA A 24 -7.14 -25.07 -0.10
CA ALA A 24 -6.16 -24.60 -1.09
C ALA A 24 -6.38 -23.13 -1.44
N LEU A 25 -7.63 -22.70 -1.65
CA LEU A 25 -7.98 -21.30 -1.89
C LEU A 25 -7.60 -20.43 -0.69
N MET A 26 -7.93 -20.82 0.54
CA MET A 26 -7.51 -20.09 1.73
C MET A 26 -5.99 -20.02 1.86
N PHE A 27 -5.27 -21.11 1.59
CA PHE A 27 -3.82 -21.13 1.64
C PHE A 27 -3.21 -20.17 0.60
N VAL A 28 -3.68 -20.22 -0.64
CA VAL A 28 -3.27 -19.30 -1.71
C VAL A 28 -3.62 -17.85 -1.35
N SER A 29 -4.85 -17.57 -0.88
CA SER A 29 -5.28 -16.22 -0.49
C SER A 29 -4.49 -15.64 0.68
N ASN A 30 -4.04 -16.47 1.65
CA ASN A 30 -3.25 -16.03 2.79
C ASN A 30 -1.74 -16.08 2.57
N ALA A 31 -1.25 -16.85 1.59
CA ALA A 31 0.16 -16.86 1.19
C ALA A 31 0.50 -15.71 0.22
N PHE A 32 -0.49 -15.17 -0.50
CA PHE A 32 -0.32 -14.07 -1.45
C PHE A 32 -0.82 -12.66 -1.04
N PRO A 33 -0.89 -12.23 0.24
CA PRO A 33 -1.10 -10.82 0.57
C PRO A 33 0.00 -9.88 0.01
N ALA A 34 1.14 -10.42 -0.42
CA ALA A 34 2.35 -9.66 -0.71
C ALA A 34 2.64 -9.38 -2.21
N PHE A 35 1.81 -9.85 -3.15
CA PHE A 35 2.07 -9.60 -4.59
C PHE A 35 1.60 -8.23 -5.11
N ALA A 36 0.85 -7.48 -4.30
CA ALA A 36 0.28 -6.21 -4.73
C ALA A 36 1.23 -5.00 -4.62
N VAL A 37 2.35 -5.11 -3.90
CA VAL A 37 3.21 -3.95 -3.61
C VAL A 37 4.69 -4.31 -3.68
N THR A 38 5.39 -3.79 -4.70
CA THR A 38 6.86 -3.72 -4.73
C THR A 38 7.33 -2.56 -3.86
N SER A 39 7.14 -2.63 -2.54
CA SER A 39 7.76 -1.72 -1.59
C SER A 39 8.88 -2.45 -0.88
N SER A 40 10.00 -1.77 -0.68
CA SER A 40 11.03 -2.28 0.23
C SER A 40 10.44 -2.26 1.64
N PRO A 41 10.28 -3.40 2.33
CA PRO A 41 9.71 -3.43 3.68
C PRO A 41 10.53 -2.57 4.66
N THR A 42 11.83 -2.42 4.41
CA THR A 42 12.75 -1.59 5.20
C THR A 42 12.57 -0.08 4.99
N LYS A 43 11.94 0.38 3.91
CA LYS A 43 11.72 1.83 3.69
C LYS A 43 10.68 2.43 4.63
N GLY A 44 9.84 1.60 5.27
CA GLY A 44 8.95 2.05 6.35
C GLY A 44 9.69 2.28 7.67
N GLU A 45 10.92 1.79 7.79
CA GLU A 45 11.77 1.91 8.99
C GLU A 45 12.71 3.13 8.90
N ASP A 46 12.71 3.84 7.77
CA ASP A 46 13.51 5.05 7.58
C ASP A 46 13.11 6.09 8.64
N LYS A 47 14.08 6.47 9.48
CA LYS A 47 13.84 7.43 10.56
C LYS A 47 13.66 8.84 9.97
N LEU A 48 12.50 9.44 10.24
CA LEU A 48 12.13 10.81 9.86
C LEU A 48 12.60 11.84 10.92
N LEU A 49 13.89 11.80 11.25
CA LEU A 49 14.49 12.61 12.34
C LEU A 49 14.43 14.13 12.05
N GLY A 50 14.44 14.53 10.78
CA GLY A 50 14.29 15.93 10.39
C GLY A 50 12.88 16.44 10.69
N ILE A 51 11.86 15.66 10.35
CA ILE A 51 10.46 15.96 10.69
C ILE A 51 10.27 16.03 12.20
N GLU A 52 10.81 15.06 12.94
CA GLU A 52 10.74 15.04 14.40
C GLU A 52 11.38 16.31 15.00
N LYS A 53 12.56 16.69 14.50
CA LYS A 53 13.26 17.90 14.94
C LYS A 53 12.48 19.18 14.64
N GLU A 54 11.92 19.31 13.44
CA GLU A 54 11.12 20.49 13.07
C GLU A 54 9.81 20.57 13.86
N ALA A 55 9.17 19.42 14.13
CA ALA A 55 8.00 19.35 15.00
C ALA A 55 8.33 19.78 16.43
N GLN A 56 9.43 19.28 17.02
CA GLN A 56 9.88 19.69 18.36
C GLN A 56 10.18 21.20 18.41
N LYS A 57 10.84 21.75 17.38
CA LYS A 57 11.09 23.20 17.29
C LYS A 57 9.78 24.00 17.23
N ALA A 58 8.80 23.52 16.47
CA ALA A 58 7.51 24.21 16.32
C ALA A 58 6.73 24.25 17.64
N VAL A 59 6.81 23.20 18.46
CA VAL A 59 6.19 23.19 19.81
C VAL A 59 6.89 24.14 20.78
N LEU A 60 8.21 24.33 20.65
CA LEU A 60 9.01 25.17 21.56
C LEU A 60 9.07 26.65 21.15
N LYS A 61 8.70 26.99 19.91
CA LYS A 61 8.72 28.37 19.40
C LYS A 61 7.37 29.05 19.57
N ASN A 62 7.39 30.38 19.52
CA ASN A 62 6.19 31.18 19.29
C ASN A 62 5.53 30.77 17.95
N PRO A 63 4.20 30.97 17.81
CA PRO A 63 3.51 30.72 16.55
C PRO A 63 4.22 31.38 15.37
N MET A 64 4.35 30.65 14.26
CA MET A 64 4.99 31.15 13.05
C MET A 64 4.27 32.40 12.53
N SER A 65 5.03 33.33 11.98
CA SER A 65 4.45 34.46 11.24
C SER A 65 3.81 33.96 9.94
N LEU A 66 2.95 34.78 9.32
CA LEU A 66 2.37 34.45 8.01
C LEU A 66 3.45 34.24 6.94
N GLU A 67 4.52 35.05 6.97
CA GLU A 67 5.64 34.95 6.04
C GLU A 67 6.41 33.63 6.25
N GLU A 68 6.75 33.29 7.50
CA GLU A 68 7.44 32.03 7.83
C GLU A 68 6.58 30.81 7.47
N THR A 69 5.27 30.90 7.70
CA THR A 69 4.30 29.87 7.32
C THR A 69 4.26 29.69 5.81
N GLN A 70 4.16 30.78 5.04
CA GLN A 70 4.10 30.72 3.59
C GLN A 70 5.41 30.21 2.98
N GLU A 71 6.56 30.64 3.51
CA GLU A 71 7.87 30.16 3.09
C GLU A 71 8.00 28.66 3.33
N LYS A 72 7.70 28.16 4.54
CA LYS A 72 7.81 26.73 4.84
C LYS A 72 6.79 25.88 4.07
N ALA A 73 5.54 26.33 3.99
CA ALA A 73 4.50 25.63 3.23
C ALA A 73 4.82 25.56 1.72
N SER A 74 5.59 26.51 1.18
CA SER A 74 6.01 26.46 -0.23
C SER A 74 7.09 25.42 -0.50
N LYS A 75 7.85 25.01 0.51
CA LYS A 75 8.99 24.09 0.39
C LYS A 75 8.61 22.62 0.52
N GLY A 76 7.48 22.31 1.16
CA GLY A 76 7.08 20.92 1.34
C GLY A 76 5.64 20.74 1.80
N PRO A 77 5.28 19.56 2.34
CA PRO A 77 3.88 19.17 2.55
C PRO A 77 3.13 20.02 3.59
N ASN A 78 3.82 20.70 4.50
CA ASN A 78 3.22 21.61 5.46
C ASN A 78 4.24 22.59 6.04
N GLU A 79 3.73 23.60 6.73
CA GLU A 79 4.47 24.68 7.38
C GLU A 79 5.30 24.24 8.58
N VAL A 80 4.99 23.12 9.25
CA VAL A 80 5.79 22.63 10.39
C VAL A 80 7.04 21.95 9.87
N GLN A 81 6.87 20.98 8.97
CA GLN A 81 7.90 20.09 8.46
C GLN A 81 8.74 20.76 7.36
N GLY A 82 8.17 21.67 6.58
CA GLY A 82 8.84 22.20 5.40
C GLY A 82 9.26 21.07 4.46
N ASP A 83 10.48 21.11 3.95
CA ASP A 83 11.10 20.08 3.09
C ASP A 83 11.83 18.97 3.86
N ALA A 84 11.70 18.93 5.21
CA ALA A 84 12.41 17.96 6.03
C ALA A 84 12.05 16.52 5.64
N ASP A 85 13.07 15.71 5.35
CA ASP A 85 12.95 14.28 5.00
C ASP A 85 11.99 13.97 3.83
N LEU A 86 11.71 14.96 2.96
CA LEU A 86 10.74 14.83 1.86
C LEU A 86 11.12 13.71 0.87
N GLU A 87 12.41 13.45 0.69
CA GLU A 87 12.92 12.35 -0.14
C GLU A 87 12.73 10.97 0.50
N LYS A 88 12.65 10.90 1.84
CA LYS A 88 12.41 9.66 2.61
C LYS A 88 10.93 9.32 2.68
N MET A 89 10.06 10.32 2.56
CA MET A 89 8.60 10.13 2.50
C MET A 89 8.17 9.50 1.17
N LYS A 90 7.06 8.76 1.18
CA LYS A 90 6.42 8.27 -0.05
C LYS A 90 5.68 9.41 -0.74
N ASN A 91 6.05 9.64 -2.00
CA ASN A 91 5.46 10.67 -2.85
C ASN A 91 5.18 10.08 -4.26
N PRO A 92 4.40 10.79 -5.11
CA PRO A 92 4.06 10.30 -6.45
C PRO A 92 5.27 10.08 -7.37
N SER A 93 6.39 10.79 -7.16
CA SER A 93 7.59 10.63 -8.00
C SER A 93 8.44 9.41 -7.59
N ASN A 94 8.40 9.01 -6.31
CA ASN A 94 9.16 7.86 -5.80
C ASN A 94 8.29 6.61 -5.50
N THR A 95 6.99 6.69 -5.79
CA THR A 95 6.02 5.61 -5.61
C THR A 95 5.24 5.41 -6.90
N LYS A 96 5.12 4.16 -7.36
CA LYS A 96 4.22 3.78 -8.46
C LYS A 96 2.75 3.75 -7.99
N ALA A 97 2.31 4.79 -7.29
CA ALA A 97 0.94 4.94 -6.81
C ALA A 97 0.11 5.68 -7.86
N THR A 98 -1.11 5.21 -8.11
CA THR A 98 -2.08 5.95 -8.92
C THR A 98 -2.85 6.88 -8.01
N SER A 99 -2.93 8.17 -8.36
CA SER A 99 -3.74 9.12 -7.58
C SER A 99 -5.22 8.74 -7.66
N PHE A 100 -6.01 9.12 -6.65
CA PHE A 100 -7.46 8.91 -6.67
C PHE A 100 -8.10 9.49 -7.94
N GLU A 101 -7.66 10.68 -8.35
CA GLU A 101 -8.09 11.31 -9.60
C GLU A 101 -7.78 10.44 -10.83
N GLN A 102 -6.57 9.89 -10.92
CA GLN A 102 -6.20 8.98 -12.01
C GLN A 102 -7.04 7.69 -12.00
N GLN A 103 -7.36 7.17 -10.81
CA GLN A 103 -8.23 6.01 -10.66
C GLN A 103 -9.66 6.30 -11.14
N VAL A 104 -10.22 7.44 -10.74
CA VAL A 104 -11.54 7.91 -11.20
C VAL A 104 -11.54 8.14 -12.71
N LYS A 105 -10.53 8.82 -13.26
CA LYS A 105 -10.41 9.08 -14.70
C LYS A 105 -10.34 7.78 -15.51
N LYS A 106 -9.60 6.79 -15.02
CA LYS A 106 -9.48 5.46 -15.64
C LYS A 106 -10.78 4.64 -15.55
N ALA A 107 -11.52 4.77 -14.45
CA ALA A 107 -12.82 4.13 -14.30
C ALA A 107 -13.85 4.75 -15.25
N VAL A 108 -13.92 6.08 -15.33
CA VAL A 108 -14.84 6.80 -16.20
C VAL A 108 -14.52 6.57 -17.68
N SER A 109 -13.24 6.54 -18.07
CA SER A 109 -12.87 6.26 -19.48
C SER A 109 -13.31 4.87 -19.93
N LYS A 110 -13.27 3.88 -19.05
CA LYS A 110 -13.71 2.50 -19.32
C LYS A 110 -15.23 2.33 -19.43
N ILE A 111 -16.02 3.30 -18.97
CA ILE A 111 -17.48 3.30 -19.08
C ILE A 111 -17.91 3.98 -20.39
N LYS A 112 -17.04 4.81 -20.97
CA LYS A 112 -17.32 5.58 -22.19
C LYS A 112 -17.05 4.79 -23.47
N ASP A 113 -16.30 3.70 -23.38
CA ASP A 113 -16.10 2.68 -24.43
C ASP A 113 -17.05 1.49 -24.21
#